data_AF-A0A7W1PBV8-F1
#
_entry.id   AF-A0A7W1PBV8-F1
#
_cell.length_a   1.000
_cell.length_b   1.000
_cell.length_c   1.000
_cell.angle_alpha   90.00
_cell.angle_beta   90.00
_cell.angle_gamma   90.00
#
_symmetry.space_group_name_H-M   'P 1'
#
loop_
_entity.id
_entity.type
_entity.pdbx_description
1 polymer ?
#
loop_
_entity_poly.entity_id
_entity_poly.type
_entity_poly.pdbx_seq_one_letter_code
_entity_poly.pdbx_strand_id
1 'polypeptide(L)' 'MKSIWRAQKAGASIECVVAAGCHGTELQVIEGEMVTRRERLADRSTAYERARNLRLEYLAAGYEVEFSCRA' A
#
# COMPACT_ATOMS: atom_id res chain seq x y z
N MET A 1 0.06 -5.60 -10.73
CA MET A 1 0.01 -4.87 -9.44
C MET A 1 1.43 -4.75 -8.94
N LYS A 2 1.88 -3.58 -8.49
CA LYS A 2 3.24 -3.38 -7.97
C LYS A 2 3.17 -3.14 -6.47
N SER A 3 3.83 -3.98 -5.69
CA SER A 3 4.01 -3.78 -4.25
C SER A 3 4.92 -2.58 -4.02
N ILE A 4 4.52 -1.70 -3.10
CA ILE A 4 5.23 -0.45 -2.80
C ILE A 4 5.99 -0.58 -1.50
N TRP A 5 5.31 -1.12 -0.49
CA TRP A 5 5.86 -1.38 0.83
C TRP A 5 5.07 -2.50 1.50
N ARG A 6 5.70 -3.12 2.49
CA ARG A 6 5.09 -4.10 3.39
C ARG A 6 5.26 -3.61 4.81
N ALA A 7 4.32 -4.00 5.67
CA ALA A 7 4.39 -3.69 7.09
C ALA A 7 4.04 -4.93 7.92
N GLN A 8 4.66 -5.09 9.07
CA GLN A 8 4.41 -6.21 9.96
C GLN A 8 4.22 -5.75 11.40
N LYS A 9 3.27 -6.37 12.12
CA LYS A 9 3.06 -6.14 13.55
C LYS A 9 2.35 -7.33 14.19
N ALA A 10 2.97 -7.94 15.22
CA ALA A 10 2.33 -8.96 16.06
C ALA A 10 1.61 -10.09 15.27
N GLY A 11 2.22 -10.56 14.18
CA GLY A 11 1.65 -11.62 13.33
C GLY A 11 0.75 -11.15 12.18
N ALA A 12 0.38 -9.86 12.15
CA ALA A 12 -0.27 -9.25 10.98
C ALA A 12 0.77 -8.86 9.93
N SER A 13 0.50 -9.22 8.67
CA SER A 13 1.30 -8.80 7.52
C SER A 13 0.44 -7.96 6.58
N ILE A 14 0.89 -6.73 6.36
CA ILE A 14 0.27 -5.74 5.52
C ILE A 14 1.11 -5.56 4.25
N GLU A 15 0.46 -5.49 3.11
CA GLU A 15 1.07 -5.12 1.84
C GLU A 15 0.30 -3.98 1.19
N CYS A 16 1.01 -2.94 0.76
CA CYS A 16 0.43 -1.87 -0.03
C CYS A 16 0.82 -2.03 -1.50
N VAL A 17 -0.19 -2.13 -2.36
CA VAL A 17 -0.02 -2.33 -3.80
C VAL A 17 -0.67 -1.21 -4.59
N VAL A 18 -0.05 -0.85 -5.71
CA VAL A 18 -0.63 0.02 -6.72
C VAL A 18 -0.88 -0.77 -7.99
N ALA A 19 -2.09 -0.69 -8.50
CA ALA A 19 -2.55 -1.32 -9.73
C ALA A 19 -2.99 -0.23 -10.71
N ALA A 20 -2.57 -0.33 -11.97
CA ALA A 20 -3.20 0.46 -13.03
C ALA A 20 -4.37 -0.36 -13.58
N GLY A 21 -5.54 0.26 -13.68
CA GLY A 21 -6.75 -0.32 -14.28
C GLY A 21 -7.21 0.49 -15.49
N CYS A 22 -8.17 -0.04 -16.25
CA CYS A 22 -8.72 0.63 -17.43
C CYS A 22 -9.39 1.98 -17.14
N HIS A 23 -9.76 2.24 -15.88
CA HIS A 23 -10.46 3.45 -15.44
C HIS A 23 -9.66 4.33 -14.46
N GLY A 24 -8.34 4.12 -14.33
CA GLY A 24 -7.48 4.92 -13.45
C GLY A 24 -6.46 4.10 -12.68
N THR A 25 -5.96 4.65 -11.57
CA THR A 25 -5.01 3.96 -10.69
C THR A 25 -5.69 3.54 -9.39
N GLU A 26 -5.52 2.29 -8.99
CA GLU A 26 -6.02 1.76 -7.73
C GLU A 26 -4.87 1.56 -6.75
N LEU A 27 -5.07 2.02 -5.52
CA LEU A 27 -4.22 1.71 -4.37
C LEU A 27 -4.97 0.74 -3.47
N GLN A 28 -4.32 -0.33 -3.04
CA GLN A 28 -4.91 -1.32 -2.14
C GLN A 28 -3.96 -1.60 -0.98
N VAL A 29 -4.55 -1.75 0.21
CA VAL A 29 -3.87 -2.28 1.39
C VAL A 29 -4.46 -3.66 1.66
N ILE A 30 -3.57 -4.64 1.75
CA ILE A 30 -3.89 -6.06 1.87
C ILE A 30 -3.34 -6.53 3.21
N GLU A 31 -4.17 -7.16 4.03
CA GLU A 31 -3.77 -7.84 5.26
C GLU A 31 -3.91 -9.35 5.06
N GLY A 32 -2.78 -10.06 4.99
CA GLY A 32 -2.76 -11.46 4.58
C GLY A 32 -3.34 -11.65 3.17
N GLU A 33 -4.57 -12.18 3.08
CA GLU A 33 -5.29 -12.40 1.82
C GLU A 33 -6.47 -11.42 1.61
N MET A 34 -6.74 -10.55 2.60
CA MET A 34 -7.91 -9.67 2.59
C MET A 34 -7.53 -8.25 2.19
N VAL A 35 -8.24 -7.66 1.24
CA VAL A 35 -8.13 -6.23 0.95
C VAL A 35 -8.86 -5.45 2.04
N THR A 36 -8.12 -4.81 2.94
CA THR A 36 -8.67 -4.01 4.04
C THR A 36 -8.94 -2.57 3.62
N ARG A 37 -8.28 -2.09 2.57
CA ARG A 37 -8.50 -0.75 2.01
C ARG A 37 -8.33 -0.75 0.50
N ARG A 38 -9.21 -0.06 -0.20
CA ARG A 38 -9.14 0.16 -1.65
C ARG A 38 -9.49 1.61 -1.96
N GLU A 39 -8.59 2.30 -2.66
CA GLU A 39 -8.77 3.68 -3.10
C GLU A 39 -8.58 3.77 -4.62
N ARG A 40 -9.46 4.50 -5.30
CA ARG A 40 -9.32 4.86 -6.71
C ARG A 40 -8.80 6.28 -6.80
N LEU A 41 -7.73 6.46 -7.56
CA LEU A 41 -6.99 7.71 -7.67
C LEU A 41 -6.81 8.07 -9.15
N ALA A 42 -6.74 9.38 -9.40
CA ALA A 42 -6.70 9.93 -10.75
C ALA A 42 -5.51 9.41 -11.56
N ASP A 43 -4.35 9.29 -10.92
CA ASP A 43 -3.11 8.89 -11.57
C ASP A 43 -2.17 8.14 -10.62
N ARG A 44 -1.03 7.69 -11.19
CA ARG A 44 0.01 6.98 -10.45
C ARG A 44 0.70 7.86 -9.43
N SER A 45 1.00 9.12 -9.75
CA SER A 45 1.73 10.02 -8.85
C SER A 45 0.98 10.20 -7.53
N THR A 46 -0.32 10.48 -7.63
CA THR A 46 -1.25 10.58 -6.50
C THR A 46 -1.31 9.28 -5.70
N ALA A 47 -1.32 8.13 -6.38
CA ALA A 47 -1.26 6.82 -5.72
C ALA A 47 0.03 6.59 -4.94
N TYR A 48 1.18 6.99 -5.48
CA TYR A 48 2.45 6.89 -4.76
C TYR A 48 2.52 7.83 -3.55
N GLU A 49 2.00 9.06 -3.67
CA GLU A 49 1.92 9.99 -2.55
C GLU A 49 0.99 9.46 -1.44
N ARG A 50 -0.19 8.94 -1.82
CA ARG A 50 -1.10 8.32 -0.85
C ARG A 50 -0.49 7.09 -0.20
N ALA A 51 0.22 6.25 -0.96
CA ALA A 51 0.97 5.11 -0.43
C ALA A 51 2.01 5.56 0.60
N ARG A 52 2.72 6.67 0.36
CA ARG A 52 3.69 7.23 1.31
C ARG A 52 3.02 7.73 2.59
N ASN A 53 1.86 8.38 2.49
CA ASN A 53 1.13 8.85 3.67
C ASN A 53 0.63 7.67 4.51
N LEU A 54 0.02 6.67 3.89
CA LEU A 54 -0.38 5.44 4.57
C LEU A 54 0.81 4.76 5.24
N ARG A 55 1.97 4.73 4.60
CA ARG A 55 3.18 4.19 5.20
C ARG A 55 3.53 4.86 6.53
N LEU A 56 3.45 6.18 6.58
CA LEU A 56 3.71 6.95 7.80
C LEU A 56 2.64 6.69 8.86
N GLU A 57 1.38 6.53 8.46
CA GLU A 57 0.28 6.13 9.35
C GLU A 57 0.57 4.76 10.01
N TYR A 58 1.02 3.76 9.23
CA TYR A 58 1.38 2.43 9.76
C TYR A 58 2.64 2.44 10.63
N LEU A 59 3.66 3.22 10.26
CA LEU A 59 4.84 3.44 11.11
C LEU A 59 4.46 4.04 12.46
N ALA A 60 3.61 5.08 12.46
CA ALA A 60 3.11 5.70 13.69
C ALA A 60 2.25 4.75 14.52
N ALA A 61 1.53 3.82 13.88
CA ALA A 61 0.79 2.75 14.53
C ALA A 61 1.69 1.62 15.08
N GLY A 62 3.02 1.70 14.91
CA GLY A 62 3.99 0.74 15.43
C GLY A 62 4.15 -0.51 14.58
N TYR A 63 3.89 -0.43 13.28
CA TYR A 63 4.29 -1.49 12.35
C TYR A 63 5.74 -1.30 11.93
N GLU A 64 6.47 -2.40 11.79
CA GLU A 64 7.75 -2.41 11.11
C GLU A 64 7.51 -2.38 9.61
N VAL A 65 8.03 -1.37 8.91
CA VAL A 65 7.76 -1.17 7.49
C VAL A 65 9.01 -1.38 6.66
N GLU A 66 8.88 -2.20 5.62
CA GLU A 66 9.91 -2.49 4.63
C GLU A 66 9.52 -1.99 3.24
N PHE A 67 10.50 -1.48 2.49
CA PHE A 67 10.28 -1.04 1.11
C PHE A 67 10.35 -2.21 0.15
N SER A 68 9.35 -2.34 -0.73
CA SER A 68 9.44 -3.26 -1.86
C SER A 68 10.03 -2.51 -3.07
N CYS A 69 11.33 -2.22 -3.02
CA CYS A 69 12.06 -1.70 -4.17
C CYS A 69 12.45 -2.85 -5.12
N ARG A 70 11.48 -3.55 -5.72
CA ARG A 70 11.75 -4.21 -7.01
C ARG A 70 11.32 -3.24 -8.12
N ALA A 71 12.30 -2.44 -8.54
CA ALA A 71 12.24 -1.63 -9.75
C ALA A 71 11.90 -2.54 -10.93
#